data_AF-A0A250JYI5-F1
#
_entry.id   AF-A0A250JYI5-F1
#
_cell.length_a   1.000
_cell.length_b   1.000
_cell.length_c   1.000
_cell.angle_alpha   90.00
_cell.angle_beta   90.00
_cell.angle_gamma   90.00
#
_symmetry.space_group_name_H-M   'P 1'
#
loop_
_entity.id
_entity.type
_entity.pdbx_description
1 polymer ?
#
loop_
_entity_poly.entity_id
_entity_poly.type
_entity_poly.pdbx_seq_one_letter_code
_entity_poly.pdbx_strand_id
1 'polypeptide(L)' 'MGVLLGMASSTLPGRFAMPAGEVRLVTVKVLMPGELAYLLENGKHGRDELLRRFVEEGQGHLSRAWRQPVV' A
#
# COMPACT_ATOMS: atom_id res chain seq x y z
N MET A 1 -3.22 9.20 11.57
CA MET A 1 -2.42 8.63 10.46
C MET A 1 -2.77 7.16 10.33
N GLY A 2 -2.86 6.64 9.10
CA GLY A 2 -3.20 5.23 8.84
C GLY A 2 -2.27 4.63 7.79
N VAL A 3 -2.25 3.30 7.70
CA VAL A 3 -1.38 2.59 6.75
C VAL A 3 -2.14 1.47 6.03
N LEU A 4 -1.75 1.22 4.78
CA LEU A 4 -2.10 -0.01 4.06
C LEU A 4 -0.98 -1.02 4.20
N LEU A 5 -1.36 -2.27 4.48
CA LEU A 5 -0.45 -3.40 4.60
C LEU A 5 -0.60 -4.34 3.40
N GLY A 6 0.54 -4.82 2.91
CA GLY A 6 0.59 -5.89 1.91
C GLY A 6 0.18 -5.44 0.51
N MET A 7 0.53 -4.20 0.14
CA MET A 7 0.43 -3.77 -1.25
C MET A 7 1.46 -4.50 -2.12
N ALA A 8 1.03 -4.99 -3.27
CA ALA A 8 1.93 -5.68 -4.20
C ALA A 8 3.07 -4.76 -4.65
N SER A 9 4.26 -5.35 -4.83
CA SER A 9 5.43 -4.70 -5.39
C SER A 9 5.88 -5.47 -6.62
N SER A 10 6.19 -4.76 -7.70
CA SER A 10 6.81 -5.35 -8.89
C SER A 10 8.32 -5.56 -8.74
N THR A 11 8.94 -4.95 -7.72
CA THR A 11 10.39 -4.96 -7.51
C THR A 11 10.83 -5.80 -6.32
N LEU A 12 9.89 -6.23 -5.46
CA LEU A 12 10.19 -6.98 -4.25
C LEU A 12 9.43 -8.32 -4.24
N PRO A 13 10.09 -9.43 -3.87
CA PRO A 13 9.41 -10.71 -3.75
C PRO A 13 8.44 -10.69 -2.56
N GLY A 14 7.26 -11.27 -2.72
CA GLY A 14 6.29 -11.38 -1.62
C GLY A 14 6.70 -12.39 -0.53
N ARG A 15 7.55 -13.36 -0.89
CA ARG A 15 8.12 -14.36 0.02
C ARG A 15 9.52 -14.75 -0.42
N PHE A 16 10.35 -15.19 0.51
CA PHE A 16 11.67 -15.73 0.24
C PHE A 16 12.07 -16.75 1.30
N ALA A 17 12.89 -17.73 0.90
CA ALA A 17 13.37 -18.79 1.76
C ALA A 17 14.55 -18.33 2.63
N MET A 18 14.59 -18.77 3.88
CA MET A 18 15.73 -18.69 4.78
C MET A 18 16.01 -20.05 5.41
N PRO A 19 17.23 -20.30 5.96
CA PRO A 19 17.54 -21.58 6.62
C PRO A 19 16.56 -21.97 7.74
N ALA A 20 15.94 -20.98 8.39
CA ALA A 20 14.95 -21.18 9.46
C ALA A 20 13.49 -21.29 8.96
N GLY A 21 13.25 -21.22 7.65
CA GLY A 21 11.92 -21.32 7.03
C GLY A 21 11.60 -20.20 6.04
N GLU A 22 10.35 -20.18 5.58
CA GLU A 22 9.82 -19.17 4.65
C GLU A 22 9.51 -17.85 5.34
N VAL A 23 9.97 -16.74 4.75
CA VAL A 23 9.70 -15.38 5.22
C VAL A 23 8.73 -14.69 4.28
N ARG A 24 7.68 -14.05 4.82
CA ARG A 24 6.77 -13.19 4.05
C ARG A 24 7.19 -11.73 4.17
N LEU A 25 7.41 -11.09 3.02
CA LEU A 25 7.62 -9.65 2.97
C LEU A 25 6.28 -8.93 2.88
N VAL A 26 6.03 -7.99 3.80
CA VAL A 26 4.81 -7.18 3.84
C VAL A 26 5.19 -5.71 3.70
N THR A 27 4.70 -5.07 2.64
CA THR A 27 4.90 -3.64 2.42
C THR A 27 3.96 -2.82 3.31
N VAL A 28 4.41 -1.62 3.68
CA VAL A 28 3.63 -0.64 4.45
C VAL A 28 3.56 0.65 3.67
N LYS A 29 2.35 1.13 3.38
CA LYS A 29 2.12 2.40 2.70
C LYS A 29 1.38 3.38 3.59
N VAL A 30 1.95 4.56 3.79
CA VAL A 30 1.35 5.62 4.60
C VAL A 30 0.25 6.32 3.81
N LEU A 31 -0.92 6.44 4.43
CA LEU A 31 -2.07 7.17 3.92
C LEU A 31 -2.06 8.61 4.42
N MET A 32 -2.36 9.53 3.51
CA MET A 32 -2.69 10.90 3.83
C MET A 32 -4.07 10.99 4.50
N PRO A 33 -4.38 12.08 5.23
CA PRO A 33 -5.66 12.20 5.94
C PRO A 33 -6.89 11.97 5.05
N GLY A 34 -6.92 12.51 3.83
CA GLY A 34 -8.04 12.31 2.89
C GLY A 34 -8.19 10.85 2.40
N GLU A 35 -7.07 10.16 2.16
CA GLU A 35 -7.06 8.75 1.77
C GLU A 35 -7.51 7.84 2.91
N LEU A 36 -7.14 8.18 4.16
CA LEU A 36 -7.63 7.47 5.33
C LEU A 36 -9.14 7.68 5.52
N ALA A 37 -9.64 8.90 5.37
CA ALA A 37 -11.08 9.18 5.43
C ALA A 37 -11.83 8.37 4.36
N TYR A 38 -11.38 8.43 3.11
CA TYR A 38 -11.93 7.66 2.00
C TYR A 38 -11.95 6.14 2.29
N LEU A 39 -10.85 5.60 2.83
CA LEU A 39 -10.78 4.19 3.23
C LEU A 39 -11.81 3.83 4.31
N LEU A 40 -11.99 4.69 5.32
CA LEU A 40 -12.92 4.45 6.42
C LEU A 40 -14.38 4.51 5.95
N GLU A 41 -14.69 5.40 5.01
CA GLU A 41 -16.03 5.56 4.44
C GLU A 41 -16.40 4.40 3.51
N ASN A 42 -15.44 3.89 2.71
CA ASN A 42 -15.70 2.93 1.64
C ASN A 42 -15.23 1.50 1.96
N GLY A 43 -14.60 1.28 3.12
CA GLY A 43 -14.16 -0.03 3.61
C GLY A 43 -13.29 -0.80 2.62
N LYS A 44 -13.65 -2.06 2.33
CA LYS A 44 -12.89 -2.91 1.40
C LYS A 44 -12.85 -2.35 -0.02
N HIS A 45 -13.96 -1.78 -0.50
CA HIS A 45 -13.99 -1.17 -1.83
C HIS A 45 -13.05 0.04 -1.90
N GLY A 46 -13.04 0.87 -0.86
CA GLY A 46 -12.10 1.99 -0.73
C GLY A 46 -10.63 1.54 -0.73
N ARG A 47 -10.34 0.43 -0.05
CA ARG A 47 -8.99 -0.18 -0.06
C ARG A 47 -8.57 -0.57 -1.48
N ASP A 48 -9.41 -1.31 -2.21
CA ASP A 48 -9.06 -1.83 -3.53
C ASP A 48 -8.91 -0.68 -4.55
N GLU A 49 -9.75 0.34 -4.45
CA GLU A 49 -9.65 1.54 -5.28
C GLU A 49 -8.37 2.34 -4.98
N LEU A 50 -8.02 2.54 -3.71
CA LEU A 50 -6.76 3.17 -3.33
C LEU A 50 -5.54 2.40 -3.87
N LEU A 51 -5.56 1.07 -3.78
CA LEU A 51 -4.50 0.23 -4.33
C LEU A 51 -4.37 0.41 -5.85
N ARG A 52 -5.48 0.47 -6.58
CA ARG A 52 -5.50 0.72 -8.03
C ARG A 52 -4.91 2.09 -8.37
N ARG A 53 -5.38 3.15 -7.72
CA ARG A 53 -4.92 4.52 -7.99
C ARG A 53 -3.44 4.74 -7.67
N PHE A 54 -2.93 4.13 -6.59
CA PHE A 54 -1.50 4.21 -6.28
C PHE A 54 -0.64 3.56 -7.36
N VAL A 55 -1.11 2.50 -8.02
CA VAL A 55 -0.40 1.90 -9.16
C VAL A 55 -0.46 2.81 -10.38
N GLU A 56 -1.63 3.35 -10.70
CA GLU A 56 -1.84 4.23 -11.87
C GLU A 56 -1.03 5.53 -11.80
N GLU A 57 -0.92 6.13 -10.61
CA GLU A 57 -0.10 7.33 -10.41
C GLU A 57 1.40 7.03 -10.23
N GLY A 58 1.83 5.77 -10.35
CA GLY A 58 3.22 5.38 -10.14
C GLY A 58 3.72 5.58 -8.71
N GLN A 59 2.82 5.74 -7.75
CA GLN A 59 3.14 5.90 -6.33
C GLN A 59 3.41 4.56 -5.63
N GLY A 60 2.94 3.44 -6.21
CA GLY A 60 3.30 2.08 -5.83
C GLY A 60 3.24 1.81 -4.32
N HIS A 61 4.11 0.94 -3.83
CA HIS A 61 4.22 0.63 -2.40
C HIS A 61 5.06 1.64 -1.61
N LEU A 62 5.70 2.61 -2.29
CA LEU A 62 6.63 3.56 -1.65
C LEU A 62 5.87 4.73 -1.04
N SER A 63 6.25 5.10 0.18
CA SER A 63 5.72 6.29 0.85
C SER A 63 6.64 7.48 0.61
N ARG A 64 6.14 8.53 -0.06
CA ARG A 64 6.87 9.77 -0.34
C ARG A 64 6.15 10.95 0.31
N ALA A 65 6.86 11.81 1.03
CA ALA A 65 6.25 12.91 1.79
C ALA A 65 5.69 14.03 0.90
N TRP A 66 6.25 14.22 -0.30
CA TRP A 66 5.92 15.29 -1.25
C TRP A 66 4.93 14.87 -2.35
N ARG A 67 4.30 13.69 -2.23
CA ARG A 67 3.32 13.22 -3.23
C ARG A 67 1.98 13.93 -3.03
N GLN A 68 1.17 13.99 -4.09
CA GLN A 68 -0.23 14.39 -3.96
C GLN A 68 -1.08 13.19 -3.47
N PRO A 69 -2.19 13.42 -2.75
CA PRO A 69 -3.18 12.37 -2.47
C PRO A 69 -3.75 11.81 -3.77
N VAL A 70 -4.18 10.55 -3.76
CA VAL A 70 -4.80 9.88 -4.93
C VAL A 70 -6.34 9.87 -4.88
N VAL A 71 -6.93 10.54 -3.88
CA VAL A 71 -8.38 10.70 -3.71
C VAL A 71 -8.77 12.16 -3.61
#